data_AF-A0A3D2F898-F1
#
_entry.id   AF-A0A3D2F898-F1
#
_cell.length_a   1.000
_cell.length_b   1.000
_cell.length_c   1.000
_cell.angle_alpha   90.00
_cell.angle_beta   90.00
_cell.angle_gamma   90.00
#
_symmetry.space_group_name_H-M   'P 1'
#
loop_
_entity.id
_entity.type
_entity.pdbx_description
1 polymer ?
#
loop_
_entity_poly.entity_id
_entity_poly.type
_entity_poly.pdbx_seq_one_letter_code
_entity_poly.pdbx_strand_id
1 'polypeptide(L)'
;MLDLTYELPKIKTIAGAKHDWELVIGMEVHAQVSSNSKLFSGASTKFGAEPNSNVAFVDAAMPGMLPVINEYCIEQTVRTG
;
A
#
# COMPACT_ATOMS: atom_id res chain seq x y z
N MET A 1 -17.73 6.97 20.78
CA MET A 1 -18.16 8.35 20.53
C MET A 1 -16.89 9.16 20.34
N LEU A 2 -16.40 9.23 19.11
CA LEU A 2 -15.25 10.03 18.71
C LEU A 2 -15.77 11.01 17.67
N ASP A 3 -16.33 12.12 18.13
CA ASP A 3 -16.69 13.23 17.26
C ASP A 3 -15.38 13.93 16.89
N LEU A 4 -14.66 13.34 15.93
CA LEU A 4 -13.57 14.00 15.24
C LEU A 4 -14.20 15.05 14.34
N THR A 5 -14.33 16.27 14.85
CA THR A 5 -14.68 17.43 14.04
C THR A 5 -13.55 17.68 13.05
N TYR A 6 -13.73 17.23 11.80
CA TYR A 6 -12.83 17.54 10.70
C TYR A 6 -13.06 18.99 10.26
N GLU A 7 -12.07 19.86 10.51
CA GLU A 7 -12.05 21.19 9.93
C GLU A 7 -11.48 21.13 8.52
N LEU A 8 -12.20 21.73 7.56
CA LEU A 8 -11.70 21.83 6.19
C LEU A 8 -10.40 22.66 6.17
N PRO A 9 -9.34 22.20 5.49
CA PRO A 9 -8.12 22.98 5.36
C PRO A 9 -8.41 24.31 4.66
N LYS A 10 -7.84 25.39 5.18
CA LYS A 10 -7.94 26.71 4.53
C LYS A 10 -7.29 26.64 3.15
N ILE A 11 -8.06 27.04 2.13
CA ILE A 11 -7.58 27.09 0.74
C ILE A 11 -6.36 28.00 0.66
N LYS A 12 -5.24 27.45 0.17
CA LYS A 12 -4.02 28.22 -0.08
C LYS A 12 -3.99 28.62 -1.55
N THR A 13 -4.13 29.91 -1.80
CA THR A 13 -4.04 30.47 -3.15
C THR A 13 -2.61 30.92 -3.47
N ILE A 14 -2.27 30.89 -4.76
CA ILE A 14 -0.99 31.32 -5.33
C ILE A 14 -1.28 32.44 -6.33
N ALA A 15 -0.61 33.58 -6.18
CA ALA A 15 -0.81 34.73 -7.06
C ALA A 15 -0.35 34.42 -8.49
N GLY A 16 -1.26 34.57 -9.45
CA GLY A 16 -0.95 34.50 -10.88
C GLY A 16 -0.90 35.88 -11.53
N ALA A 17 -0.52 35.94 -12.80
CA ALA A 17 -0.40 37.20 -13.54
C ALA A 17 -1.75 37.93 -13.78
N LYS A 18 -2.88 37.23 -13.65
CA LYS A 18 -4.24 37.79 -13.86
C LYS A 18 -5.20 37.49 -12.70
N HIS A 19 -5.09 36.31 -12.10
CA HIS A 19 -5.95 35.83 -11.02
C HIS A 19 -5.14 34.94 -10.06
N ASP A 20 -5.68 34.72 -8.86
CA ASP A 20 -5.17 33.76 -7.89
C ASP A 20 -5.59 32.33 -8.27
N TRP A 21 -4.72 31.35 -8.00
CA TRP A 21 -4.93 29.93 -8.31
C TRP A 21 -4.87 29.07 -7.05
N GLU A 22 -5.68 28.02 -6.99
CA GLU A 22 -5.58 26.97 -5.97
C GLU A 22 -4.77 25.78 -6.52
N LEU A 23 -3.81 25.28 -5.72
CA LEU A 23 -3.03 24.11 -6.06
C LEU A 23 -3.66 22.85 -5.45
N VAL A 24 -4.21 21.98 -6.30
CA VAL A 24 -4.80 20.69 -5.89
C VAL A 24 -3.90 19.55 -6.40
N ILE A 25 -3.31 18.79 -5.47
CA ILE A 25 -2.41 17.66 -5.78
C ILE A 25 -2.97 16.39 -5.15
N GLY A 26 -3.03 15.30 -5.93
CA GLY A 26 -3.28 13.94 -5.45
C GLY A 26 -2.00 13.12 -5.50
N MET A 27 -1.80 12.25 -4.51
CA MET A 27 -0.70 11.28 -4.49
C MET A 27 -1.25 9.88 -4.26
N GLU A 28 -0.76 8.91 -5.04
CA GLU A 28 -0.98 7.48 -4.81
C GLU A 28 0.36 6.86 -4.40
N VAL A 29 0.42 6.32 -3.20
CA VAL A 29 1.66 5.78 -2.62
C VAL A 29 1.51 4.28 -2.40
N HIS A 30 2.39 3.50 -3.00
CA HIS A 30 2.50 2.06 -2.76
C HIS A 30 3.70 1.81 -1.86
N ALA A 31 3.46 1.34 -0.63
CA ALA A 31 4.50 0.99 0.32
C ALA A 31 4.52 -0.53 0.55
N GLN A 32 5.68 -1.16 0.35
CA GLN A 32 5.80 -2.60 0.55
C GLN A 32 5.88 -2.93 2.05
N VAL A 33 4.98 -3.79 2.51
CA VAL A 33 5.04 -4.32 3.88
C VAL A 33 6.29 -5.21 4.02
N SER A 34 7.12 -4.91 5.03
CA SER A 34 8.34 -5.67 5.33
C SER A 34 8.03 -6.98 6.08
N SER A 35 7.31 -7.90 5.43
CA SER A 35 7.03 -9.25 5.95
C SER A 35 8.12 -10.25 5.55
N ASN A 36 8.19 -11.42 6.21
CA ASN A 36 9.10 -12.51 5.82
C ASN A 36 8.59 -13.36 4.64
N SER A 37 7.27 -13.44 4.49
CA SER A 37 6.56 -14.19 3.44
C SER A 37 5.55 -13.31 2.72
N LYS A 38 5.17 -13.69 1.49
CA LYS A 38 4.22 -12.95 0.65
C LYS A 38 2.82 -12.87 1.30
N LEU A 39 1.97 -12.01 0.73
CA LEU A 39 0.63 -11.77 1.25
C LEU A 39 -0.28 -12.99 1.19
N PHE A 40 -0.16 -13.82 0.15
CA PHE A 40 -1.04 -14.96 -0.10
C PHE A 40 -0.33 -16.32 -0.15
N SER A 41 0.98 -16.35 0.13
CA SER A 41 1.82 -17.54 0.02
C SER A 41 2.96 -17.54 1.01
N GLY A 42 3.52 -18.72 1.26
CA GLY A 42 4.68 -18.90 2.14
C GLY A 42 6.03 -18.52 1.51
N ALA A 43 6.07 -18.08 0.25
CA ALA A 43 7.33 -17.75 -0.41
C ALA A 43 7.96 -16.48 0.18
N SER A 44 9.30 -16.41 0.17
CA SER A 44 10.03 -15.27 0.75
C SER A 44 9.82 -13.98 -0.05
N THR A 45 9.81 -12.85 0.66
CA THR A 45 9.83 -11.47 0.14
C THR A 45 11.24 -10.91 -0.02
N LYS A 46 12.28 -11.68 0.36
CA LYS A 46 13.67 -11.22 0.38
C LYS A 46 14.14 -10.80 -1.01
N PHE A 47 14.72 -9.62 -1.08
CA PHE A 47 15.32 -9.08 -2.31
C PHE A 47 16.62 -9.80 -2.68
N GLY A 48 16.93 -9.83 -3.97
CA GLY A 48 18.23 -10.30 -4.50
C GLY A 48 18.35 -11.81 -4.69
N ALA A 49 17.25 -12.55 -4.69
CA ALA A 49 17.25 -13.97 -5.02
C ALA A 49 17.28 -14.19 -6.54
N GLU A 50 17.69 -15.40 -6.97
CA GLU A 50 17.68 -15.78 -8.38
C GLU A 50 16.27 -15.72 -8.99
N PRO A 51 16.14 -15.50 -10.32
CA PRO A 51 14.86 -15.50 -10.98
C PRO A 51 14.05 -16.77 -10.67
N ASN A 52 12.79 -16.59 -10.29
CA ASN A 52 11.84 -17.65 -9.96
C ASN A 52 12.22 -18.56 -8.76
N SER A 53 13.20 -18.19 -7.93
CA SER A 53 13.58 -19.01 -6.76
C SER A 53 12.68 -18.80 -5.54
N ASN A 54 12.04 -17.63 -5.41
CA ASN A 54 11.09 -17.30 -4.34
C ASN A 54 9.64 -17.35 -4.86
N VAL A 55 9.23 -18.49 -5.42
CA VAL A 55 7.90 -18.67 -6.05
C VAL A 55 7.25 -19.95 -5.54
N ALA A 56 6.07 -19.83 -4.95
CA ALA A 56 5.16 -20.95 -4.66
C ALA A 56 4.18 -21.17 -5.82
N PHE A 57 3.48 -22.32 -5.85
CA PHE A 57 2.51 -22.61 -6.90
C PHE A 57 1.37 -21.58 -6.99
N VAL A 58 0.95 -21.01 -5.86
CA VAL A 58 -0.05 -19.92 -5.84
C VAL A 58 0.50 -18.63 -6.46
N ASP A 59 1.80 -18.35 -6.32
CA ASP A 59 2.44 -17.18 -6.94
C ASP A 59 2.53 -17.34 -8.47
N ALA A 60 2.69 -18.58 -8.93
CA ALA A 60 2.69 -18.95 -10.34
C ALA A 60 1.28 -19.19 -10.90
N ALA A 61 0.23 -18.92 -10.11
CA ALA A 61 -1.18 -19.12 -10.48
C ALA A 61 -1.48 -20.53 -11.02
N MET A 62 -0.84 -21.55 -10.46
CA MET A 62 -1.07 -22.94 -10.90
C MET A 62 -2.52 -23.36 -10.64
N PRO A 63 -3.12 -24.17 -11.54
CA PRO A 63 -4.50 -24.61 -11.38
C PRO A 63 -4.74 -25.32 -10.04
N GLY A 64 -5.83 -24.96 -9.36
CA GLY A 64 -6.24 -25.57 -8.09
C GLY A 64 -5.60 -24.97 -6.83
N MET A 65 -4.72 -23.97 -6.97
CA MET A 65 -4.14 -23.28 -5.82
C MET A 65 -5.12 -22.28 -5.22
N LEU A 66 -5.15 -22.19 -3.88
CA LEU A 66 -5.96 -21.23 -3.13
C LEU A 66 -5.05 -20.29 -2.31
N PRO A 67 -5.34 -18.98 -2.24
CA PRO A 67 -4.56 -18.03 -1.46
C PRO A 67 -4.84 -18.17 0.04
N VAL A 68 -3.81 -17.98 0.86
CA VAL A 68 -3.95 -17.89 2.33
C VAL A 68 -3.34 -16.58 2.79
N ILE A 69 -4.14 -15.73 3.42
CA ILE A 69 -3.73 -14.38 3.81
C ILE A 69 -2.70 -14.38 4.94
N ASN A 70 -1.72 -13.48 4.86
CA ASN A 70 -0.67 -13.30 5.85
C ASN A 70 -1.13 -12.39 7.00
N GLU A 71 -1.25 -12.95 8.20
CA GLU A 71 -1.68 -12.25 9.42
C GLU A 71 -0.79 -11.04 9.76
N TYR A 72 0.54 -11.19 9.63
CA TYR A 72 1.47 -10.08 9.91
C TYR A 72 1.26 -8.91 8.94
N CYS A 73 0.99 -9.20 7.65
CA CYS A 73 0.66 -8.15 6.69
C CYS A 73 -0.60 -7.39 7.08
N ILE A 74 -1.63 -8.09 7.59
CA ILE A 74 -2.86 -7.47 8.07
C ILE A 74 -2.61 -6.61 9.30
N GLU A 75 -1.83 -7.12 10.26
CA GLU A 75 -1.43 -6.37 11.45
C GLU A 75 -0.72 -5.05 11.09
N GLN A 76 0.22 -5.08 10.13
CA GLN A 76 0.91 -3.86 9.70
C GLN A 76 -0.04 -2.89 9.01
N THR A 77 -0.96 -3.38 8.16
CA THR A 77 -1.98 -2.54 7.53
C THR A 77 -2.86 -1.83 8.55
N VAL A 78 -3.31 -2.54 9.59
CA VAL A 78 -4.12 -1.95 10.68
C VAL A 78 -3.32 -0.91 11.47
N ARG A 79 -2.03 -1.11 11.66
CA ARG A 79 -1.16 -0.13 12.34
C ARG A 79 -0.93 1.14 11.52
N THR A 80 -0.97 1.05 10.20
CA THR A 80 -0.72 2.18 9.29
C THR A 80 -1.96 2.99 8.92
N GLY A 81 -3.16 2.42 9.11
CA GLY A 81 -4.45 3.08 8.83
C GLY A 81 -4.96 3.92 9.99
#